data_AF-A0A9D6T0I4-F1
#
_entry.id   AF-A0A9D6T0I4-F1
#
_cell.length_a   1.000
_cell.length_b   1.000
_cell.length_c   1.000
_cell.angle_alpha   90.00
_cell.angle_beta   90.00
_cell.angle_gamma   90.00
#
_symmetry.space_group_name_H-M   'P 1'
#
loop_
_entity.id
_entity.type
_entity.pdbx_description
1 polymer ?
#
loop_
_entity_poly.entity_id
_entity_poly.type
_entity_poly.pdbx_seq_one_letter_code
_entity_poly.pdbx_strand_id
1 'polypeptide(L)'
;MQTVEELFARFPEVPRDLRDEPVLAEFVRAFGPQLALAQKPSPCMASAGGGDAPHHFYTRLVNDLAIYGIGLARRERTLQRLETLLAGYRTQPATFACTLVPRKAPNAPRGGCG
;
A
#
# COMPACT_ATOMS: atom_id res chain seq x y z
N MET A 1 5.59 -8.51 -12.98
CA MET A 1 6.25 -8.62 -11.66
C MET A 1 6.73 -7.24 -11.32
N GLN A 2 6.22 -6.63 -10.25
CA GLN A 2 6.53 -5.23 -9.96
C GLN A 2 7.93 -5.12 -9.33
N THR A 3 8.72 -4.15 -9.78
CA THR A 3 10.07 -3.86 -9.27
C THR A 3 10.11 -2.58 -8.44
N VAL A 4 11.17 -2.41 -7.63
CA VAL A 4 11.39 -1.19 -6.83
C VAL A 4 11.42 0.05 -7.72
N GLU A 5 12.01 -0.06 -8.92
CA GLU A 5 12.03 1.04 -9.88
C GLU A 5 10.65 1.39 -10.45
N GLU A 6 9.82 0.40 -10.74
CA GLU A 6 8.43 0.62 -11.14
C GLU A 6 7.60 1.28 -10.03
N LEU A 7 7.83 0.91 -8.78
CA LEU A 7 7.19 1.58 -7.63
C LEU A 7 7.52 3.07 -7.65
N PHE A 8 8.80 3.43 -7.76
CA PHE A 8 9.23 4.83 -7.82
C PHE A 8 8.70 5.56 -9.07
N ALA A 9 8.64 4.88 -10.21
CA ALA A 9 8.09 5.46 -11.44
C ALA A 9 6.59 5.77 -11.32
N ARG A 10 5.83 4.91 -10.63
CA ARG A 10 4.40 5.10 -10.39
C ARG A 10 4.13 6.10 -9.26
N PHE A 11 4.96 6.09 -8.23
CA PHE A 11 4.79 6.89 -7.02
C PHE A 11 6.04 7.73 -6.76
N PRO A 12 6.18 8.88 -7.44
CA PRO A 12 7.35 9.77 -7.28
C PRO A 12 7.45 10.41 -5.88
N GLU A 13 6.38 10.30 -5.10
CA GLU A 13 6.30 10.70 -3.69
C GLU A 13 7.05 9.76 -2.73
N VAL A 14 7.38 8.54 -3.16
CA VAL A 14 8.20 7.62 -2.35
C VAL A 14 9.64 8.11 -2.38
N PRO A 15 10.26 8.39 -1.23
CA PRO A 15 11.62 8.93 -1.19
C PRO A 15 12.64 7.90 -1.65
N ARG A 16 13.52 8.32 -2.57
CA ARG A 16 14.57 7.46 -3.15
C ARG A 16 15.62 7.01 -2.14
N ASP A 17 15.71 7.64 -0.96
CA ASP A 17 16.57 7.18 0.14
C ASP A 17 16.27 5.73 0.56
N LEU A 18 15.01 5.31 0.45
CA LEU A 18 14.60 3.95 0.79
C LEU A 18 14.95 2.93 -0.30
N ARG A 19 15.46 3.34 -1.46
CA ARG A 19 15.71 2.47 -2.62
C ARG A 19 16.63 1.30 -2.29
N ASP A 20 17.66 1.54 -1.49
CA ASP A 20 18.67 0.53 -1.14
C ASP A 20 18.25 -0.32 0.08
N GLU A 21 17.11 0.00 0.69
CA GLU A 21 16.69 -0.69 1.90
C GLU A 21 16.18 -2.11 1.55
N PRO A 22 16.74 -3.17 2.17
CA PRO A 22 16.37 -4.55 1.86
C PRO A 22 14.90 -4.84 2.20
N VAL A 23 14.37 -4.17 3.22
CA VAL A 23 12.95 -4.27 3.60
C VAL A 23 12.04 -3.71 2.50
N LEU A 24 12.44 -2.68 1.76
CA LEU A 24 11.65 -2.14 0.65
C LEU A 24 11.65 -3.10 -0.54
N ALA A 25 12.79 -3.72 -0.85
CA ALA A 25 12.86 -4.74 -1.91
C ALA A 25 11.95 -5.94 -1.62
N GLU A 26 11.97 -6.44 -0.38
CA GLU A 26 11.08 -7.52 0.06
C GLU A 26 9.61 -7.09 0.04
N PHE A 27 9.32 -5.86 0.45
CA PHE A 27 7.98 -5.28 0.40
C PHE A 27 7.42 -5.24 -1.03
N VAL A 28 8.19 -4.74 -2.00
CA VAL A 28 7.75 -4.70 -3.40
C VAL A 28 7.58 -6.10 -3.97
N ARG A 29 8.44 -7.05 -3.59
CA ARG A 29 8.30 -8.45 -4.00
C ARG A 29 7.02 -9.09 -3.44
N ALA A 30 6.71 -8.85 -2.17
CA ALA A 30 5.55 -9.42 -1.49
C ALA A 30 4.22 -8.79 -1.95
N PHE A 31 4.19 -7.48 -2.16
CA PHE A 31 2.98 -6.71 -2.46
C PHE A 31 2.88 -6.27 -3.92
N GLY A 32 3.77 -6.73 -4.80
CA GLY A 32 3.82 -6.30 -6.20
C GLY A 32 2.48 -6.34 -6.94
N PRO A 33 1.64 -7.39 -6.80
CA PRO A 33 0.29 -7.41 -7.39
C PRO A 33 -0.63 -6.31 -6.83
N GLN A 34 -0.64 -6.09 -5.52
CA GLN A 34 -1.47 -5.09 -4.85
C GLN A 34 -1.00 -3.67 -5.17
N LEU A 35 0.31 -3.45 -5.21
CA LEU A 35 0.92 -2.20 -5.63
C LEU A 35 0.67 -1.93 -7.12
N ALA A 36 0.54 -2.96 -7.95
CA ALA A 36 0.20 -2.81 -9.37
C ALA A 36 -1.25 -2.35 -9.55
N LEU A 37 -2.14 -2.77 -8.65
CA LEU A 37 -3.54 -2.32 -8.58
C LEU A 37 -3.70 -1.00 -7.83
N ALA A 38 -2.74 -0.62 -6.97
CA ALA A 38 -2.83 0.58 -6.15
C ALA A 38 -3.01 1.84 -7.03
N GLN A 39 -4.05 2.61 -6.72
CA GLN A 39 -4.38 3.86 -7.39
C GLN A 39 -4.46 4.99 -6.38
N LYS A 40 -3.78 6.09 -6.70
CA LYS A 40 -3.81 7.30 -5.89
C LYS A 40 -5.23 7.90 -5.93
N PRO A 41 -5.87 8.14 -4.77
CA PRO A 41 -7.20 8.75 -4.75
C PRO A 41 -7.12 10.16 -5.32
N SER A 42 -7.99 10.44 -6.30
CA SER A 42 -8.18 11.80 -6.81
C SER A 42 -9.12 12.59 -5.88
N PRO A 43 -8.93 13.92 -5.73
CA PRO A 43 -9.65 14.73 -4.75
C PRO A 43 -11.18 14.69 -4.85
N CYS A 44 -11.76 14.38 -6.01
CA CYS A 44 -13.21 14.24 -6.18
C CYS A 44 -13.81 12.90 -5.70
N MET A 45 -12.99 11.91 -5.35
CA MET A 45 -13.45 10.55 -4.98
C MET A 45 -13.64 10.35 -3.46
N ALA A 46 -13.18 11.30 -2.64
CA ALA A 46 -13.32 11.23 -1.18
C ALA A 46 -14.79 11.28 -0.70
N SER A 47 -15.70 11.83 -1.52
CA SER A 47 -17.11 12.01 -1.16
C SER A 47 -17.99 10.76 -1.38
N ALA A 48 -17.50 9.72 -2.07
CA ALA A 48 -18.29 8.55 -2.44
C ALA A 48 -17.99 7.31 -1.56
N GLY A 49 -18.09 7.45 -0.23
CA GLY A 49 -18.44 6.34 0.67
C GLY A 49 -17.58 5.07 0.67
N GLY A 50 -16.31 5.14 0.28
CA GLY A 50 -15.37 4.02 0.31
C GLY A 50 -14.75 3.78 -1.05
N GLY A 51 -13.58 4.39 -1.27
CA GLY A 51 -12.80 4.16 -2.49
C GLY A 51 -12.56 2.67 -2.69
N ASP A 52 -12.63 2.20 -3.94
CA ASP A 52 -12.45 0.79 -4.27
C ASP A 52 -11.17 0.18 -3.67
N ALA A 53 -11.11 -1.15 -3.57
CA ALA A 53 -9.92 -1.91 -3.17
C ALA A 53 -8.56 -1.31 -3.63
N PRO A 54 -8.36 -0.86 -4.89
CA PRO A 54 -7.15 -0.17 -5.34
C PRO A 54 -6.76 1.08 -4.55
N HIS A 55 -7.72 1.88 -4.08
CA HIS A 55 -7.46 3.07 -3.25
C HIS A 55 -7.03 2.69 -1.84
N HIS A 56 -7.65 1.65 -1.28
CA HIS A 56 -7.25 1.11 0.01
C HIS A 56 -5.83 0.52 -0.03
N PHE A 57 -5.44 -0.13 -1.13
CA PHE A 57 -4.06 -0.57 -1.33
C PHE A 57 -3.09 0.61 -1.33
N TYR A 58 -3.38 1.70 -2.03
CA TYR A 58 -2.55 2.90 -1.98
C TYR A 58 -2.46 3.49 -0.56
N THR A 59 -3.60 3.69 0.11
CA THR A 59 -3.64 4.26 1.46
C THR A 59 -2.94 3.39 2.50
N ARG A 60 -2.89 2.07 2.31
CA ARG A 60 -2.28 1.14 3.28
C ARG A 60 -0.81 0.83 2.99
N LEU A 61 -0.42 0.81 1.72
CA LEU A 61 0.90 0.38 1.27
C LEU A 61 1.82 1.56 0.86
N VAL A 62 1.26 2.61 0.24
CA VAL A 62 2.05 3.73 -0.33
C VAL A 62 1.98 4.98 0.52
N ASN A 63 0.84 5.27 1.16
CA ASN A 63 0.64 6.52 1.91
C ASN A 63 1.65 6.74 3.05
N ASP A 64 2.09 5.69 3.75
CA ASP A 64 3.09 5.85 4.81
C ASP A 64 4.47 6.25 4.24
N LEU A 65 4.83 5.68 3.09
CA LEU A 65 6.03 6.04 2.35
C LEU A 65 5.95 7.48 1.82
N ALA A 66 4.77 7.89 1.35
CA ALA A 66 4.51 9.25 0.89
C ALA A 66 4.60 10.28 2.02
N ILE A 67 4.02 9.97 3.20
CA ILE A 67 4.11 10.78 4.42
C ILE A 67 5.57 10.95 4.85
N TYR A 68 6.37 9.88 4.76
CA TYR A 68 7.81 9.98 4.99
C TYR A 68 8.50 10.86 3.94
N GLY A 69 8.14 10.73 2.66
CA GLY A 69 8.69 11.55 1.57
C GLY A 69 8.49 13.06 1.75
N ILE A 70 7.40 13.47 2.40
CA ILE A 70 7.12 14.88 2.73
C ILE A 70 7.63 15.31 4.13
N GLY A 71 8.37 14.44 4.82
CA GLY A 71 9.00 14.74 6.11
C GLY A 71 8.07 14.67 7.33
N LEU A 72 6.87 14.10 7.19
CA LEU A 72 5.89 13.97 8.28
C LEU A 72 6.05 12.67 9.10
N ALA A 73 6.84 11.72 8.62
CA ALA A 73 7.19 10.50 9.35
C ALA A 73 8.72 10.36 9.51
N ARG A 74 9.16 9.52 10.45
CA ARG A 74 10.58 9.19 10.63
C ARG A 74 10.92 7.92 9.86
N ARG A 75 12.13 7.88 9.26
CA ARG A 75 12.67 6.72 8.52
C ARG A 75 12.51 5.41 9.30
N GLU A 76 13.03 5.35 10.52
CA GLU A 76 12.98 4.14 11.37
C GLU A 76 11.55 3.65 11.59
N ARG A 77 10.61 4.58 11.84
CA ARG A 77 9.19 4.25 12.06
C ARG A 77 8.56 3.68 10.78
N THR A 78 8.89 4.25 9.62
CA THR A 78 8.44 3.75 8.32
C THR A 78 8.99 2.36 8.05
N LEU A 79 10.28 2.11 8.30
CA LEU A 79 10.90 0.79 8.14
C LEU A 79 10.26 -0.27 9.06
N GLN A 80 10.11 0.03 10.36
CA GLN A 80 9.43 -0.89 11.30
C GLN A 80 7.99 -1.20 10.86
N ARG A 81 7.31 -0.25 10.24
CA ARG A 81 5.96 -0.45 9.72
C ARG A 81 5.94 -1.37 8.51
N LEU A 82 6.91 -1.23 7.59
CA LEU A 82 7.09 -2.15 6.46
C LEU A 82 7.39 -3.57 6.95
N GLU A 83 8.27 -3.72 7.95
CA GLU A 83 8.56 -5.02 8.55
C GLU A 83 7.32 -5.65 9.19
N THR A 84 6.50 -4.85 9.89
CA THR A 84 5.24 -5.33 10.49
C THR A 84 4.26 -5.79 9.41
N LEU A 85 4.16 -5.06 8.29
CA LEU A 85 3.33 -5.46 7.15
C LEU A 85 3.83 -6.76 6.51
N LEU A 86 5.14 -6.90 6.33
CA LEU A 86 5.76 -8.11 5.81
C LEU A 86 5.57 -9.31 6.74
N ALA A 87 5.70 -9.10 8.05
CA ALA A 87 5.45 -10.14 9.05
C ALA A 87 3.98 -10.60 8.99
N GLY A 88 3.04 -9.66 8.92
CA GLY A 88 1.62 -9.99 8.74
C GLY A 88 1.33 -10.73 7.44
N TYR A 89 1.97 -10.32 6.34
CA TYR A 89 1.85 -10.99 5.05
C TYR A 89 2.42 -12.42 5.09
N ARG A 90 3.59 -12.63 5.70
CA ARG A 90 4.20 -13.96 5.84
C ARG A 90 3.30 -14.93 6.61
N THR A 91 2.55 -14.44 7.59
CA THR A 91 1.62 -15.28 8.35
C THR A 91 0.45 -15.76 7.50
N GLN A 92 -0.07 -14.95 6.57
CA GLN A 92 -1.27 -15.29 5.79
C GLN A 92 -1.29 -14.65 4.39
N PRO A 93 -0.40 -15.04 3.46
CA PRO A 93 -0.20 -14.31 2.20
C PRO A 93 -1.44 -14.33 1.29
N ALA A 94 -2.21 -15.42 1.31
CA ALA A 94 -3.41 -15.58 0.47
C ALA A 94 -4.59 -14.68 0.90
N THR A 95 -4.74 -14.40 2.19
CA THR A 95 -5.86 -13.61 2.73
C THR A 95 -5.45 -12.20 3.13
N PHE A 96 -4.16 -11.88 3.18
CA PHE A 96 -3.67 -10.57 3.60
C PHE A 96 -4.14 -9.43 2.68
N ALA A 97 -4.30 -9.68 1.37
CA ALA A 97 -4.89 -8.69 0.47
C ALA A 97 -6.31 -8.29 0.90
N CYS A 98 -7.08 -9.23 1.45
CA CYS A 98 -8.42 -8.99 1.98
C CYS A 98 -8.43 -8.30 3.34
N THR A 99 -7.32 -8.31 4.10
CA THR A 99 -7.19 -7.55 5.36
C THR A 99 -6.76 -6.10 5.13
N LEU A 100 -6.18 -5.81 3.97
CA LEU A 100 -5.79 -4.44 3.56
C LEU A 100 -6.98 -3.57 3.17
N VAL A 101 -8.07 -4.18 2.70
CA VAL A 101 -9.33 -3.49 2.40
C VAL A 101 -10.25 -3.65 3.61
N PRO A 102 -10.69 -2.56 4.27
CA PRO A 102 -11.65 -2.69 5.35
C PRO A 102 -12.90 -3.39 4.83
N ARG A 103 -13.35 -4.43 5.54
CA ARG A 103 -14.64 -5.07 5.27
C ARG A 103 -15.71 -3.97 5.31
N LYS A 104 -16.31 -3.70 4.14
CA LYS A 104 -17.45 -2.78 4.03
C LYS A 104 -18.49 -3.19 5.07
N ALA A 105 -19.04 -2.22 5.80
CA ALA A 105 -20.11 -2.46 6.76
C ALA A 105 -21.23 -3.31 6.12
N PRO A 106 -21.95 -4.16 6.89
CA PRO A 106 -22.87 -5.17 6.36
C PRO A 106 -24.01 -4.66 5.45
N ASN A 107 -24.16 -3.34 5.29
CA ASN A 107 -25.24 -2.71 4.53
C ASN A 107 -24.80 -1.98 3.24
N ALA A 108 -23.60 -2.27 2.72
CA ALA A 108 -23.09 -1.61 1.51
C ALA A 108 -23.15 -2.52 0.27
N PRO A 109 -23.53 -1.99 -0.92
CA PRO A 109 -23.70 -2.79 -2.14
C PRO A 109 -22.39 -3.47 -2.57
N ARG A 110 -22.55 -4.71 -3.07
CA ARG A 110 -21.49 -5.67 -3.42
C ARG A 110 -20.55 -5.09 -4.49
N GLY A 111 -19.35 -4.68 -4.07
CA GLY A 111 -18.19 -4.49 -4.96
C GLY A 111 -17.24 -5.68 -4.74
N GLY A 112 -17.03 -6.49 -5.77
CA GLY A 112 -16.52 -7.85 -5.66
C GLY A 112 -15.06 -7.99 -5.20
N CYS A 113 -14.82 -9.08 -4.46
CA CYS A 113 -13.74 -10.00 -4.78
C CYS A 113 -14.45 -11.26 -5.30
N GLY A 114 -14.30 -11.55 -6.60
CA GLY A 114 -14.76 -12.81 -7.20
C GLY A 114 -13.87 -13.97 -6.82
#